data_AF-A0A2V3JCZ3-F1
#
_entry.id   AF-A0A2V3JCZ3-F1
#
_cell.length_a   1.000
_cell.length_b   1.000
_cell.length_c   1.000
_cell.angle_alpha   90.00
_cell.angle_beta   90.00
_cell.angle_gamma   90.00
#
_symmetry.space_group_name_H-M   'P 1'
#
loop_
_entity.id
_entity.type
_entity.pdbx_description
1 polymer ?
#
loop_
_entity_poly.entity_id
_entity_poly.type
_entity_poly.pdbx_seq_one_letter_code
_entity_poly.pdbx_strand_id
1 'polypeptide(L)' 'MEEKTELELRLDDKAFEEMREELTKKYPRKWVTIFRGKVISVGDTYDESARKARQEYGEKPMVTRQVVPKGEEKYWIV' A
#
# COMPACT_ATOMS: atom_id res chain seq x y z
N MET A 1 -7.08 -18.51 -12.35
CA MET A 1 -7.47 -17.10 -12.06
C MET A 1 -6.59 -16.47 -10.99
N GLU A 2 -5.89 -17.25 -10.15
CA GLU A 2 -5.02 -16.76 -9.07
C GLU A 2 -3.72 -16.07 -9.55
N GLU A 3 -3.11 -16.52 -10.64
CA GLU A 3 -1.79 -16.04 -11.10
C GLU A 3 -1.78 -14.55 -11.50
N LYS A 4 -2.90 -14.05 -12.05
CA LYS A 4 -3.05 -12.62 -12.41
C LYS A 4 -3.08 -11.73 -11.16
N THR A 5 -3.79 -12.17 -10.12
CA THR A 5 -3.93 -11.42 -8.87
C THR A 5 -2.59 -11.30 -8.15
N GLU A 6 -1.81 -12.38 -8.09
CA GLU A 6 -0.46 -12.32 -7.52
C GLU A 6 0.47 -11.38 -8.29
N LEU A 7 0.38 -11.39 -9.63
CA LEU A 7 1.19 -10.49 -10.45
C LEU A 7 0.82 -9.03 -10.21
N GLU A 8 -0.47 -8.70 -10.12
CA GLU A 8 -0.94 -7.34 -9.81
C GLU A 8 -0.44 -6.87 -8.45
N LEU A 9 -0.51 -7.73 -7.41
CA LEU A 9 0.01 -7.40 -6.08
C LEU A 9 1.53 -7.18 -6.08
N ARG A 10 2.29 -7.98 -6.84
CA ARG A 10 3.75 -7.77 -6.96
C ARG A 10 4.10 -6.48 -7.68
N LEU A 11 3.34 -6.11 -8.71
CA LEU A 11 3.52 -4.83 -9.41
C LEU A 11 3.19 -3.65 -8.49
N ASP A 12 2.14 -3.77 -7.68
CA ASP A 12 1.75 -2.75 -6.71
C ASP A 12 2.78 -2.58 -5.58
N ASP A 13 3.36 -3.69 -5.10
CA ASP A 13 4.44 -3.66 -4.10
C ASP A 13 5.73 -3.06 -4.70
N LYS A 14 6.06 -3.39 -5.96
CA LYS A 14 7.18 -2.76 -6.66
C LYS A 14 6.95 -1.25 -6.84
N ALA A 15 5.74 -0.86 -7.24
CA ALA A 15 5.39 0.55 -7.38
C ALA A 15 5.55 1.29 -6.05
N PHE A 16 5.12 0.69 -4.93
CA PHE A 16 5.34 1.24 -3.59
C PHE A 16 6.82 1.49 -3.33
N GLU A 17 7.69 0.50 -3.56
CA GLU A 17 9.14 0.64 -3.34
C GLU A 17 9.75 1.75 -4.21
N GLU A 18 9.33 1.87 -5.48
CA GLU A 18 9.82 2.92 -6.39
C GLU A 18 9.39 4.33 -5.93
N MET A 19 8.19 4.48 -5.38
CA MET A 19 7.68 5.76 -4.88
C MET A 19 7.92 5.98 -3.38
N ARG A 20 8.55 5.03 -2.68
CA ARG A 20 8.69 5.02 -1.22
C ARG A 20 9.38 6.26 -0.69
N GLU A 21 10.44 6.72 -1.35
CA GLU A 21 11.17 7.92 -0.96
C GLU A 21 10.29 9.18 -1.04
N GLU A 22 9.50 9.30 -2.11
CA GLU A 22 8.56 10.41 -2.26
C GLU A 22 7.42 10.33 -1.25
N LEU A 23 6.85 9.14 -1.05
CA LEU A 23 5.79 8.94 -0.06
C LEU A 23 6.29 9.24 1.35
N THR A 24 7.52 8.86 1.69
CA THR A 24 8.09 9.14 3.01
C THR A 24 8.22 10.63 3.28
N LYS A 25 8.48 11.43 2.23
CA LYS A 25 8.51 12.90 2.32
C LYS A 25 7.10 13.50 2.43
N LYS A 26 6.13 12.98 1.67
CA LYS A 26 4.75 13.51 1.59
C LYS A 26 3.85 13.05 2.75
N TYR A 27 3.98 11.80 3.16
CA TYR A 27 3.09 11.08 4.08
C TYR A 27 3.89 10.26 5.10
N PRO A 28 4.77 10.87 5.91
CA PRO A 28 5.61 10.14 6.86
C PRO A 28 4.76 9.36 7.87
N ARG A 29 5.06 8.05 8.02
CA ARG A 29 4.40 7.10 8.94
C ARG A 29 2.91 6.86 8.70
N LYS A 30 2.35 7.40 7.62
CA LYS A 30 0.97 7.14 7.20
C LYS A 30 0.86 5.77 6.54
N TRP A 31 -0.36 5.26 6.47
CA TRP A 31 -0.69 4.07 5.69
C TRP A 31 -1.19 4.49 4.32
N VAL A 32 -0.71 3.82 3.28
CA VAL A 32 -1.14 4.05 1.91
C VAL A 32 -1.63 2.76 1.31
N THR A 33 -2.65 2.85 0.48
CA THR A 33 -3.14 1.74 -0.33
C THR A 33 -2.80 2.00 -1.78
N ILE A 34 -2.13 1.04 -2.39
CA ILE A 34 -1.75 1.04 -3.80
C ILE A 34 -2.59 0.03 -4.54
N PHE A 35 -3.08 0.47 -5.69
CA PHE A 35 -3.82 -0.34 -6.62
C PHE A 35 -3.46 0.08 -8.04
N ARG A 36 -3.06 -0.89 -8.87
CA ARG A 36 -2.63 -0.65 -10.27
C ARG A 36 -1.49 0.36 -10.39
N GLY A 37 -0.51 0.25 -9.49
CA GLY A 37 0.71 1.05 -9.46
C GLY A 37 0.51 2.50 -8.99
N LYS A 38 -0.62 2.83 -8.37
CA LYS A 38 -0.92 4.19 -7.89
C LYS A 38 -1.43 4.18 -6.47
N VAL A 39 -1.06 5.20 -5.70
CA VAL A 39 -1.67 5.46 -4.38
C VAL A 39 -3.10 5.94 -4.61
N ILE A 40 -4.05 5.13 -4.17
CA ILE A 40 -5.48 5.43 -4.27
C ILE A 40 -6.06 5.94 -2.95
N SER A 41 -5.39 5.64 -1.83
CA SER A 41 -5.84 6.03 -0.50
C SER A 41 -4.67 6.24 0.45
N VAL A 42 -4.86 7.17 1.39
CA VAL A 42 -3.96 7.46 2.50
C VAL A 42 -4.78 7.56 3.79
N GLY A 43 -4.26 6.98 4.86
CA GLY A 43 -4.86 7.00 6.19
C GLY A 43 -3.81 7.06 7.29
N ASP A 44 -4.25 7.37 8.50
CA ASP A 44 -3.41 7.32 9.70
C ASP A 44 -3.21 5.87 10.18
N THR A 45 -4.11 4.98 9.81
CA THR A 45 -4.10 3.55 10.17
C THR A 45 -4.32 2.67 8.96
N TYR A 46 -3.92 1.39 9.08
CA TYR A 46 -4.17 0.37 8.06
C TYR A 46 -5.65 0.31 7.68
N ASP A 47 -6.54 0.23 8.68
CA ASP A 47 -7.99 0.11 8.47
C ASP A 47 -8.55 1.32 7.72
N GLU A 48 -8.13 2.53 8.09
CA GLU A 48 -8.61 3.74 7.44
C GLU A 48 -8.23 3.80 5.96
N SER A 49 -6.96 3.50 5.64
CA SER A 49 -6.48 3.48 4.26
C SER A 49 -7.21 2.40 3.44
N ALA A 50 -7.29 1.18 3.98
CA ALA A 50 -7.92 0.04 3.33
C ALA A 50 -9.43 0.23 3.14
N ARG A 51 -10.13 0.79 4.14
CA ARG A 51 -11.57 1.05 4.07
C ARG A 51 -11.90 2.09 3.00
N LYS A 52 -11.16 3.20 2.95
CA LYS A 52 -11.29 4.22 1.89
C LYS A 52 -11.10 3.60 0.50
N ALA A 53 -10.04 2.81 0.33
CA ALA A 53 -9.74 2.14 -0.93
C ALA A 53 -10.86 1.15 -1.35
N ARG A 54 -11.39 0.37 -0.40
CA ARG A 54 -12.52 -0.55 -0.65
C ARG A 54 -13.82 0.17 -0.99
N GLN A 55 -14.09 1.32 -0.35
CA GLN A 55 -15.27 2.12 -0.67
C GLN A 55 -15.25 2.67 -2.10
N GLU A 56 -14.07 3.03 -2.60
CA GLU A 56 -13.93 3.63 -3.94
C GLU A 56 -13.82 2.58 -5.05
N TYR A 57 -13.11 1.47 -4.82
CA TYR A 57 -12.76 0.48 -5.85
C TYR A 57 -13.40 -0.91 -5.66
N GLY A 58 -14.10 -1.13 -4.55
CA GLY A 58 -14.71 -2.40 -4.15
C GLY A 58 -13.75 -3.37 -3.45
N GLU A 59 -14.24 -4.58 -3.18
CA GLU A 59 -13.43 -5.68 -2.65
C GLU A 59 -12.51 -6.26 -3.74
N LYS A 60 -11.38 -5.59 -3.96
CA LYS A 60 -10.32 -6.05 -4.85
C LYS A 60 -9.02 -6.28 -4.08
N PRO A 61 -8.16 -7.19 -4.56
CA PRO A 61 -6.82 -7.35 -4.03
C PRO A 61 -6.03 -6.04 -4.21
N MET A 62 -5.52 -5.50 -3.10
CA MET A 62 -4.79 -4.23 -3.04
C MET A 62 -3.65 -4.34 -2.04
N VAL A 63 -2.57 -3.60 -2.28
CA VAL A 63 -1.44 -3.55 -1.35
C VAL A 63 -1.64 -2.37 -0.41
N THR A 64 -1.68 -2.61 0.90
CA THR A 64 -1.68 -1.55 1.90
C THR A 64 -0.42 -1.65 2.74
N ARG A 65 0.39 -0.59 2.74
CA ARG A 65 1.70 -0.53 3.38
C ARG A 65 1.82 0.74 4.22
N GLN A 66 2.58 0.66 5.31
CA GLN A 66 2.97 1.85 6.03
C GLN A 66 4.16 2.51 5.34
N VAL A 67 4.08 3.82 5.16
CA VAL A 67 5.14 4.65 4.62
C VAL A 67 6.17 4.91 5.72
N VAL A 68 7.15 4.01 5.81
CA VAL A 68 8.31 4.14 6.68
C VAL A 68 9.59 4.11 5.85
N PRO A 69 10.67 4.78 6.30
CA PRO A 69 11.97 4.69 5.64
C PRO A 69 12.42 3.24 5.47
N LYS A 70 13.19 2.99 4.41
CA LYS A 70 13.78 1.67 4.16
C LYS A 70 14.63 1.26 5.35
N GLY A 71 14.30 0.12 5.96
CA GLY A 71 14.96 -0.37 7.18
C GLY A 71 14.24 -0.10 8.51
N GLU A 72 13.20 0.74 8.54
CA GLU A 72 12.34 0.92 9.72
C GLU A 72 11.06 0.05 9.70
N GLU A 73 10.97 -0.90 8.77
CA GLU A 73 9.86 -1.84 8.68
C GLU A 73 9.83 -2.76 9.91
N LYS A 74 8.88 -2.51 10.82
CA LYS A 74 8.63 -3.44 11.92
C LYS A 74 7.81 -4.62 11.41
N TYR A 75 8.50 -5.72 11.14
CA TYR A 75 7.86 -7.02 10.96
C TYR A 75 7.43 -7.52 12.35
N TRP A 76 6.14 -7.42 12.66
CA TRP A 76 5.58 -8.18 13.77
C TRP A 76 5.42 -9.61 13.28
N ILE A 77 6.33 -10.49 13.72
CA ILE A 77 6.13 -11.94 13.63
C ILE A 77 5.03 -12.24 14.64
N VAL A 78 3.83 -12.57 14.16
CA VAL A 78 2.75 -13.18 14.95
C VAL A 78 2.82 -14.68 14.82
#